data_AF-A0A1B9VJP5-F1
#
_entry.id   AF-A0A1B9VJP5-F1
#
_cell.length_a   1.000
_cell.length_b   1.000
_cell.length_c   1.000
_cell.angle_alpha   90.00
_cell.angle_beta   90.00
_cell.angle_gamma   90.00
#
_symmetry.space_group_name_H-M   'P 1'
#
loop_
_entity.id
_entity.type
_entity.pdbx_description
1 polymer ?
#
loop_
_entity_poly.entity_id
_entity_poly.type
_entity_poly.pdbx_seq_one_letter_code
_entity_poly.pdbx_strand_id
1 'polypeptide(L)'
;MTALFAICDDQWALVRSASSPMGLKASTGKTYSNAALASVEDLRANYVLVIDQGTKPDQEWQTVTGNPTVVINGDPDQPETMTATLQYSTQPISLDAAKAKLESKVKEYKFRRMERGITFDVGGTAYVVQTDERSLALLDRIAKRANANQLENGQVVRMADNSSPLLTQQQIIDLDLAVSAMLCDCTDAQTEREYAIDALPNNLQAHIDFDCTAGFPAFPAVETE
;
A
#
# COMPACT_ATOMS: atom_id res chain seq x y z
N MET A 1 -1.68 20.33 -9.85
CA MET A 1 -2.87 20.65 -9.04
C MET A 1 -3.42 21.98 -9.52
N THR A 2 -4.73 22.07 -9.78
CA THR A 2 -5.38 23.34 -10.13
C THR A 2 -5.59 24.14 -8.84
N ALA A 3 -5.20 25.42 -8.82
CA ALA A 3 -5.43 26.28 -7.67
C ALA A 3 -6.93 26.47 -7.43
N LEU A 4 -7.35 26.35 -6.16
CA LEU A 4 -8.72 26.64 -5.73
C LEU A 4 -8.73 28.01 -5.05
N PHE A 5 -9.83 28.75 -5.22
CA PHE A 5 -9.99 30.08 -4.65
C PHE A 5 -11.26 30.13 -3.79
N ALA A 6 -11.17 30.76 -2.63
CA ALA A 6 -12.31 31.12 -1.79
C ALA A 6 -12.68 32.57 -2.07
N ILE A 7 -13.95 32.81 -2.33
CA ILE A 7 -14.51 34.15 -2.50
C ILE A 7 -15.36 34.41 -1.27
N CYS A 8 -14.97 35.41 -0.49
CA CYS A 8 -15.60 35.79 0.75
C CYS A 8 -16.41 37.08 0.60
N ASP A 9 -17.33 37.34 1.52
CA ASP A 9 -17.97 38.66 1.67
C ASP A 9 -17.07 39.62 2.46
N ASP A 10 -17.59 40.81 2.75
CA ASP A 10 -16.89 41.86 3.51
C ASP A 10 -16.72 41.53 5.00
N GLN A 11 -17.36 40.46 5.48
CA GLN A 11 -17.19 39.89 6.81
C GLN A 11 -16.29 38.64 6.80
N TRP A 12 -15.63 38.37 5.67
CA TRP A 12 -14.80 37.19 5.42
C TRP A 12 -15.53 35.84 5.45
N ALA A 13 -16.86 35.83 5.43
CA ALA A 13 -17.62 34.59 5.31
C ALA A 13 -17.53 34.05 3.88
N LEU A 14 -17.36 32.74 3.74
CA LEU A 14 -17.26 32.09 2.44
C LEU A 14 -18.59 32.22 1.67
N VAL A 15 -18.55 32.88 0.51
CA VAL A 15 -19.69 32.97 -0.41
C VAL A 15 -19.68 31.81 -1.39
N ARG A 16 -18.52 31.51 -1.97
CA ARG A 16 -18.33 30.38 -2.91
C ARG A 16 -16.86 30.01 -3.07
N SER A 17 -16.62 28.80 -3.54
CA SER A 17 -15.31 28.36 -4.03
C SER A 17 -15.27 28.36 -5.57
N ALA A 18 -14.08 28.57 -6.13
CA ALA A 18 -13.83 28.52 -7.57
C ALA A 18 -12.67 27.58 -7.88
N SER A 19 -12.86 26.69 -8.86
CA SER A 19 -11.86 25.72 -9.32
C SER A 19 -11.06 26.18 -10.54
N SER A 20 -11.36 27.38 -11.04
CA SER A 20 -10.66 28.01 -12.15
C SER A 20 -10.20 29.41 -11.75
N PRO A 21 -8.96 29.80 -12.07
CA PRO A 21 -8.52 31.17 -11.88
C PRO A 21 -9.11 32.15 -12.91
N MET A 22 -9.71 31.64 -13.99
CA MET A 22 -10.19 32.47 -15.11
C MET A 22 -11.59 33.04 -14.83
N GLY A 23 -11.79 34.32 -15.11
CA GLY A 23 -13.09 34.98 -15.02
C GLY A 23 -13.64 35.07 -13.59
N LEU A 24 -12.76 35.04 -12.57
CA LEU A 24 -13.15 35.07 -11.18
C LEU A 24 -13.73 36.44 -10.82
N LYS A 25 -14.98 36.48 -10.33
CA LYS A 25 -15.62 37.70 -9.83
C LYS A 25 -15.62 37.72 -8.30
N ALA A 26 -14.93 38.71 -7.74
CA ALA A 26 -14.87 39.01 -6.32
C ALA A 26 -16.17 39.65 -5.81
N SER A 27 -16.40 39.62 -4.50
CA SER A 27 -17.58 40.21 -3.87
C SER A 27 -17.61 41.74 -3.97
N THR A 28 -16.45 42.38 -4.10
CA THR A 28 -16.33 43.83 -4.40
C THR A 28 -16.81 44.20 -5.81
N GLY A 29 -17.08 43.22 -6.68
CA GLY A 29 -17.44 43.41 -8.08
C GLY A 29 -16.27 43.36 -9.06
N LYS A 30 -15.02 43.35 -8.56
CA LYS A 30 -13.82 43.20 -9.40
C LYS A 30 -13.83 41.85 -10.12
N THR A 31 -13.51 41.86 -11.40
CA THR A 31 -13.38 40.64 -12.21
C THR A 31 -11.92 40.42 -12.60
N TYR A 32 -11.40 39.23 -12.31
CA TYR A 32 -10.08 38.79 -12.70
C TYR A 32 -10.17 38.00 -13.99
N SER A 33 -9.49 38.46 -15.05
CA SER A 33 -9.33 37.66 -16.26
C SER A 33 -8.56 36.37 -15.95
N ASN A 34 -7.53 36.46 -15.09
CA ASN A 34 -6.80 35.31 -14.52
C ASN A 34 -6.29 35.66 -13.10
N ALA A 35 -6.93 35.12 -12.07
CA ALA A 35 -6.61 35.36 -10.66
C ALA A 35 -5.25 34.77 -10.22
N ALA A 36 -4.71 33.79 -10.94
CA ALA A 36 -3.39 33.21 -10.63
C ALA A 36 -2.22 34.16 -10.91
N LEU A 37 -2.47 35.26 -11.65
CA LEU A 37 -1.48 36.30 -11.93
C LEU A 37 -1.57 37.50 -10.98
N ALA A 38 -2.60 37.55 -10.13
CA ALA A 38 -2.78 38.62 -9.16
C ALA A 38 -1.88 38.39 -7.93
N SER A 39 -1.44 39.47 -7.29
CA SER A 39 -0.73 39.35 -6.02
C SER A 39 -1.69 38.90 -4.91
N VAL A 40 -1.14 38.24 -3.88
CA VAL A 40 -1.93 37.83 -2.70
C VAL A 40 -2.58 39.03 -2.03
N GLU A 41 -1.89 40.17 -1.99
CA GLU A 41 -2.41 41.44 -1.46
C GLU A 41 -3.63 41.93 -2.26
N ASP A 42 -3.57 41.88 -3.60
CA ASP A 42 -4.66 42.32 -4.46
C ASP A 42 -5.89 41.40 -4.34
N LEU A 43 -5.65 40.08 -4.26
CA LEU A 43 -6.72 39.10 -4.03
C LEU A 43 -7.41 39.35 -2.68
N ARG A 44 -6.64 39.54 -1.60
CA ARG A 44 -7.16 39.80 -0.25
C ARG A 44 -7.92 41.12 -0.15
N ALA A 45 -7.42 42.19 -0.76
CA ALA A 45 -8.11 43.48 -0.83
C ALA A 45 -9.49 43.38 -1.53
N ASN A 46 -9.73 42.29 -2.25
CA ASN A 46 -11.00 41.99 -2.91
C ASN A 46 -11.72 40.76 -2.32
N TYR A 47 -11.41 40.38 -1.09
CA TYR A 47 -12.00 39.24 -0.38
C TYR A 47 -11.88 37.91 -1.14
N VAL A 48 -10.73 37.71 -1.80
CA VAL A 48 -10.38 36.44 -2.47
C VAL A 48 -9.15 35.85 -1.78
N LEU A 49 -9.23 34.58 -1.43
CA LEU A 49 -8.13 33.81 -0.85
C LEU A 49 -7.79 32.63 -1.75
N VAL A 50 -6.49 32.36 -1.92
CA VAL A 50 -6.06 31.07 -2.49
C VAL A 50 -6.24 30.01 -1.41
N ILE A 51 -6.92 28.93 -1.74
CA ILE A 51 -7.17 27.83 -0.81
C ILE A 51 -5.93 26.94 -0.78
N ASP A 52 -5.33 26.80 0.39
CA ASP A 52 -4.36 25.75 0.66
C ASP A 52 -5.09 24.40 0.70
N GLN A 53 -4.78 23.54 -0.26
CA GLN A 53 -5.41 22.24 -0.41
C GLN A 53 -4.81 21.19 0.53
N GLY A 54 -3.68 21.47 1.16
CA GLY A 54 -2.98 20.55 2.04
C GLY A 54 -2.68 19.20 1.40
N THR A 55 -2.50 18.18 2.24
CA THR A 55 -2.41 16.77 1.81
C THR A 55 -3.71 16.08 2.18
N LYS A 56 -4.33 15.37 1.23
CA LYS A 56 -5.49 14.54 1.50
C LYS A 56 -5.12 13.50 2.57
N PRO A 57 -5.95 13.29 3.61
CA PRO A 57 -5.65 12.29 4.64
C PRO A 57 -5.42 10.91 4.04
N ASP A 58 -4.47 10.17 4.63
CA ASP A 58 -4.29 8.76 4.30
C ASP A 58 -5.58 7.98 4.59
N GLN A 59 -5.91 7.04 3.70
CA GLN A 59 -7.13 6.26 3.75
C GLN A 59 -6.87 4.79 4.10
N GLU A 60 -5.70 4.48 4.67
CA GLU A 60 -5.40 3.11 5.05
C GLU A 60 -6.34 2.62 6.17
N TRP A 61 -6.60 3.47 7.17
CA TRP A 61 -7.37 3.12 8.38
C TRP A 61 -8.59 4.01 8.62
N GLN A 62 -8.90 4.88 7.66
CA GLN A 62 -10.02 5.80 7.72
C GLN A 62 -10.53 6.08 6.30
N THR A 63 -11.76 6.56 6.21
CA THR A 63 -12.35 7.03 4.96
C THR A 63 -12.54 8.53 5.02
N VAL A 64 -12.25 9.22 3.91
CA VAL A 64 -12.64 10.61 3.74
C VAL A 64 -14.13 10.64 3.38
N THR A 65 -14.94 11.34 4.17
CA THR A 65 -16.39 11.41 3.99
C THR A 65 -16.81 12.78 3.45
N GLY A 66 -17.72 12.76 2.48
CA GLY A 66 -18.23 13.97 1.84
C GLY A 66 -17.18 14.73 1.01
N ASN A 67 -17.52 15.97 0.66
CA ASN A 67 -16.60 16.90 0.02
C ASN A 67 -15.79 17.63 1.09
N PRO A 68 -14.50 17.94 0.85
CA PRO A 68 -13.73 18.77 1.77
C PRO A 68 -14.38 20.15 1.92
N THR A 69 -14.38 20.64 3.15
CA THR A 69 -14.94 21.96 3.48
C THR A 69 -13.84 23.01 3.38
N VAL A 70 -14.14 24.18 2.84
CA VAL A 70 -13.23 25.32 2.89
C VAL A 70 -13.41 26.03 4.22
N VAL A 71 -12.35 26.12 5.01
CA VAL A 71 -12.33 26.82 6.30
C VAL A 71 -11.57 28.12 6.12
N ILE A 72 -12.20 29.22 6.53
CA ILE A 72 -11.58 30.55 6.55
C ILE A 72 -11.16 30.85 7.98
N ASN A 73 -9.89 31.18 8.19
CA ASN A 73 -9.32 31.51 9.49
C ASN A 73 -8.46 32.78 9.40
N GLY A 74 -8.38 33.54 10.48
CA GLY A 74 -7.62 34.79 10.59
C GLY A 74 -8.39 35.81 11.41
N ASP A 75 -7.78 36.98 11.61
CA ASP A 75 -8.45 38.13 12.21
C ASP A 75 -9.14 38.95 11.11
N PRO A 76 -10.48 39.09 11.11
CA PRO A 76 -11.21 39.88 10.12
C PRO A 76 -10.74 41.34 10.03
N ASP A 77 -10.23 41.90 11.13
CA ASP A 77 -9.70 43.27 11.20
C ASP A 77 -8.27 43.38 10.63
N GLN A 78 -7.62 42.25 10.35
CA GLN A 78 -6.28 42.14 9.75
C GLN A 78 -6.29 41.21 8.51
N PRO A 79 -6.75 41.71 7.34
CA PRO A 79 -6.88 40.95 6.09
C PRO A 79 -5.65 40.11 5.68
N GLU A 80 -4.46 40.55 6.02
CA GLU A 80 -3.20 39.86 5.74
C GLU A 80 -3.03 38.53 6.50
N THR A 81 -3.77 38.37 7.61
CA THR A 81 -3.79 37.13 8.41
C THR A 81 -4.83 36.14 7.91
N MET A 82 -5.72 36.56 7.02
CA MET A 82 -6.79 35.71 6.50
C MET A 82 -6.24 34.62 5.59
N THR A 83 -6.70 33.39 5.84
CA THR A 83 -6.29 32.16 5.16
C THR A 83 -7.50 31.31 4.84
N ALA A 84 -7.40 30.50 3.79
CA ALA A 84 -8.39 29.52 3.41
C ALA A 84 -7.73 28.15 3.28
N THR A 85 -8.25 27.12 3.96
CA THR A 85 -7.71 25.76 3.92
C THR A 85 -8.81 24.74 3.60
N LEU A 86 -8.45 23.62 2.97
CA LEU A 86 -9.35 22.47 2.86
C LEU A 86 -9.29 21.62 4.13
N GLN A 87 -10.44 21.46 4.79
CA GLN A 87 -10.63 20.53 5.87
C GLN A 87 -11.35 19.27 5.37
N TYR A 88 -10.73 18.12 5.57
CA TYR A 88 -11.31 16.83 5.26
C TYR A 88 -11.97 16.24 6.50
N SER A 89 -13.23 15.84 6.36
CA SER A 89 -13.88 15.00 7.35
C SER A 89 -13.44 13.56 7.12
N THR A 90 -12.99 12.89 8.18
CA THR A 90 -12.65 11.47 8.14
C THR A 90 -13.46 10.68 9.14
N GLN A 91 -13.70 9.42 8.81
CA GLN A 91 -14.30 8.45 9.72
C GLN A 91 -13.39 7.21 9.79
N PRO A 92 -13.05 6.72 10.99
CA PRO A 92 -12.31 5.48 11.12
C PRO A 92 -13.08 4.31 10.48
N ILE A 93 -12.37 3.35 9.89
CA ILE A 93 -13.01 2.12 9.41
C ILE A 93 -13.59 1.32 10.59
N SER A 94 -14.59 0.47 10.33
CA SER A 94 -15.11 -0.43 11.34
C SER A 94 -14.06 -1.46 11.76
N LEU A 95 -14.21 -2.01 12.97
CA LEU A 95 -13.33 -3.09 13.45
C LEU A 95 -13.41 -4.33 12.54
N ASP A 96 -14.59 -4.66 12.02
CA ASP A 96 -14.75 -5.78 11.06
C ASP A 96 -13.97 -5.51 9.75
N ALA A 97 -14.01 -4.27 9.25
CA ALA A 97 -13.23 -3.88 8.08
C ALA A 97 -11.72 -3.92 8.36
N ALA A 98 -11.30 -3.53 9.58
CA ALA A 98 -9.91 -3.63 10.02
C ALA A 98 -9.44 -5.10 10.07
N LYS A 99 -10.23 -6.01 10.63
CA LYS A 99 -9.93 -7.45 10.66
C LYS A 99 -9.82 -8.05 9.25
N ALA A 100 -10.80 -7.81 8.40
CA ALA A 100 -10.78 -8.28 7.00
C ALA A 100 -9.56 -7.73 6.23
N LYS A 101 -9.18 -6.48 6.47
CA LYS A 101 -7.97 -5.88 5.90
C LYS A 101 -6.71 -6.60 6.37
N LEU A 102 -6.58 -6.87 7.67
CA LEU A 102 -5.44 -7.60 8.23
C LEU A 102 -5.35 -9.03 7.68
N GLU A 103 -6.46 -9.76 7.60
CA GLU A 103 -6.50 -11.10 6.99
C GLU A 103 -6.04 -11.08 5.53
N SER A 104 -6.50 -10.09 4.75
CA SER A 104 -6.05 -9.92 3.37
C SER A 104 -4.54 -9.65 3.30
N LYS A 105 -4.00 -8.80 4.18
CA LYS A 105 -2.56 -8.52 4.27
C LYS A 105 -1.74 -9.76 4.63
N VAL A 106 -2.20 -10.58 5.58
CA VAL A 106 -1.54 -11.85 5.96
C VAL A 106 -1.54 -12.82 4.77
N LYS A 107 -2.67 -12.98 4.08
CA LYS A 107 -2.78 -13.83 2.87
C LYS A 107 -1.84 -13.36 1.76
N GLU A 108 -1.83 -12.06 1.48
CA GLU A 108 -0.91 -11.47 0.49
C GLU A 108 0.55 -11.69 0.88
N TYR A 109 0.89 -11.52 2.17
CA TYR A 109 2.24 -11.78 2.67
C TYR A 109 2.66 -13.23 2.44
N LYS A 110 1.78 -14.20 2.74
CA LYS A 110 2.02 -15.62 2.46
C LYS A 110 2.33 -15.85 0.99
N PHE A 111 1.49 -15.37 0.08
CA PHE A 111 1.71 -15.57 -1.36
C PHE A 111 3.01 -14.94 -1.82
N ARG A 112 3.28 -13.70 -1.41
CA ARG A 112 4.54 -13.02 -1.71
C ARG A 112 5.75 -13.77 -1.14
N ARG A 113 5.64 -14.35 0.05
CA ARG A 113 6.70 -15.17 0.64
C ARG A 113 6.91 -16.44 -0.17
N MET A 114 5.83 -17.13 -0.53
CA MET A 114 5.88 -18.34 -1.35
C MET A 114 6.49 -18.09 -2.72
N GLU A 115 6.18 -16.97 -3.39
CA GLU A 115 6.71 -16.64 -4.73
C GLU A 115 8.22 -16.37 -4.73
N ARG A 116 8.80 -16.01 -3.58
CA ARG A 116 10.22 -15.62 -3.49
C ARG A 116 11.20 -16.78 -3.37
N GLY A 117 10.72 -18.03 -3.39
CA GLY A 117 11.59 -19.18 -3.42
C GLY A 117 12.10 -19.66 -2.07
N ILE A 118 12.91 -20.71 -2.14
CA ILE A 118 13.73 -21.23 -1.05
C ILE A 118 15.19 -21.29 -1.49
N THR A 119 16.10 -21.10 -0.55
CA THR A 119 17.51 -21.42 -0.78
C THR A 119 17.68 -22.94 -0.73
N PHE A 120 18.34 -23.50 -1.74
CA PHE A 120 18.60 -24.94 -1.86
C PHE A 120 20.05 -25.17 -2.31
N ASP A 121 20.78 -26.01 -1.59
CA ASP A 121 22.16 -26.34 -1.94
C ASP A 121 22.21 -27.47 -2.98
N VAL A 122 22.96 -27.24 -4.05
CA VAL A 122 23.23 -28.23 -5.10
C VAL A 122 24.73 -28.41 -5.21
N GLY A 123 25.26 -29.36 -4.43
CA GLY A 123 26.68 -29.72 -4.50
C GLY A 123 27.60 -28.60 -4.02
N GLY A 124 27.20 -27.86 -2.99
CA GLY A 124 27.96 -26.75 -2.41
C GLY A 124 27.68 -25.39 -3.06
N THR A 125 26.77 -25.32 -4.04
CA THR A 125 26.29 -24.05 -4.62
C THR A 125 24.86 -23.80 -4.16
N ALA A 126 24.63 -22.68 -3.47
CA ALA A 126 23.31 -22.27 -3.04
C ALA A 126 22.54 -21.61 -4.18
N TYR A 127 21.37 -22.16 -4.51
CA TYR A 127 20.45 -21.61 -5.50
C TYR A 127 19.16 -21.12 -4.83
N VAL A 128 18.51 -20.11 -5.40
CA VAL A 128 17.14 -19.77 -5.02
C VAL A 128 16.19 -20.45 -6.00
N VAL A 129 15.34 -21.35 -5.50
CA VAL A 129 14.42 -22.11 -6.34
C VAL A 129 13.20 -21.27 -6.68
N GLN A 130 12.78 -21.31 -7.95
CA GLN A 130 11.57 -20.62 -8.40
C GLN A 130 10.32 -21.39 -7.93
N THR A 131 9.42 -20.72 -7.21
CA THR A 131 8.25 -21.35 -6.56
C THR A 131 6.94 -20.61 -6.86
N ASP A 132 6.84 -19.96 -8.02
CA ASP A 132 5.54 -19.55 -8.55
C ASP A 132 4.65 -20.77 -8.82
N GLU A 133 3.34 -20.54 -8.99
CA GLU A 133 2.34 -21.60 -9.18
C GLU A 133 2.71 -22.62 -10.28
N ARG A 134 3.27 -22.16 -11.40
CA ARG A 134 3.65 -23.02 -12.52
C ARG A 134 4.89 -23.84 -12.18
N SER A 135 5.85 -23.22 -11.52
CA SER A 135 7.10 -23.86 -11.09
C SER A 135 6.84 -24.93 -10.02
N LEU A 136 5.92 -24.67 -9.07
CA LEU A 136 5.47 -25.65 -8.08
C LEU A 136 4.77 -26.84 -8.74
N ALA A 137 3.86 -26.60 -9.68
CA ALA A 137 3.17 -27.68 -10.39
C ALA A 137 4.13 -28.54 -11.23
N LEU A 138 5.20 -27.94 -11.76
CA LEU A 138 6.24 -28.67 -12.47
C LEU A 138 7.10 -29.49 -11.49
N LEU A 139 7.50 -28.90 -10.36
CA LEU A 139 8.28 -29.58 -9.33
C LEU A 139 7.56 -30.83 -8.81
N ASP A 140 6.27 -30.74 -8.48
CA ASP A 140 5.46 -31.88 -8.04
C ASP A 140 5.47 -33.03 -9.06
N ARG A 141 5.37 -32.73 -10.36
CA ARG A 141 5.45 -33.74 -11.42
C ARG A 141 6.83 -34.37 -11.51
N ILE A 142 7.89 -33.58 -11.40
CA ILE A 142 9.27 -34.08 -11.45
C ILE A 142 9.56 -34.92 -10.20
N ALA A 143 9.13 -34.49 -9.02
CA ALA A 143 9.26 -35.20 -7.76
C ALA A 143 8.52 -36.54 -7.78
N LYS A 144 7.31 -36.61 -8.35
CA LYS A 144 6.60 -37.89 -8.57
C LYS A 144 7.40 -38.86 -9.44
N ARG A 145 8.00 -38.38 -10.52
CA ARG A 145 8.87 -39.20 -11.38
C ARG A 145 10.16 -39.62 -10.66
N ALA A 146 10.73 -38.74 -9.84
CA ALA A 146 11.90 -39.04 -9.02
C ALA A 146 11.60 -40.17 -8.02
N ASN A 147 10.49 -40.07 -7.29
CA ASN A 147 10.03 -41.09 -6.35
C ASN A 147 9.71 -42.44 -7.03
N ALA A 148 9.28 -42.41 -8.30
CA ALA A 148 9.04 -43.60 -9.10
C ALA A 148 10.31 -44.20 -9.74
N ASN A 149 11.50 -43.67 -9.43
CA ASN A 149 12.78 -44.04 -10.04
C ASN A 149 12.82 -43.87 -11.57
N GLN A 150 12.15 -42.85 -12.11
CA GLN A 150 12.03 -42.60 -13.55
C GLN A 150 12.96 -41.47 -14.05
N LEU A 151 13.97 -41.09 -13.26
CA LEU A 151 14.91 -40.00 -13.54
C LEU A 151 16.37 -40.45 -13.36
N GLU A 152 16.76 -41.54 -14.03
CA GLU A 152 18.12 -42.13 -13.92
C GLU A 152 19.26 -41.13 -14.19
N ASN A 153 19.06 -40.18 -15.11
CA ASN A 153 20.04 -39.15 -15.46
C ASN A 153 19.79 -37.80 -14.77
N GLY A 154 18.87 -37.76 -13.79
CA GLY A 154 18.43 -36.50 -13.18
C GLY A 154 17.49 -35.69 -14.06
N GLN A 155 17.22 -34.44 -13.65
CA GLN A 155 16.37 -33.49 -14.36
C GLN A 155 16.91 -32.07 -14.17
N VAL A 156 16.89 -31.30 -15.25
CA VAL A 156 17.21 -29.86 -15.20
C VAL A 156 16.04 -29.13 -14.56
N VAL A 157 16.33 -28.34 -13.52
CA VAL A 157 15.36 -27.52 -12.80
C VAL A 157 15.78 -26.05 -12.89
N ARG A 158 14.83 -25.18 -13.22
CA ARG A 158 15.05 -23.74 -13.33
C ARG A 158 15.04 -23.08 -11.95
N MET A 159 16.04 -22.27 -11.69
CA MET A 159 16.17 -21.44 -10.49
C MET A 159 15.68 -20.01 -10.76
N ALA A 160 15.50 -19.22 -9.71
CA ALA A 160 14.96 -17.86 -9.79
C ALA A 160 15.87 -16.89 -10.57
N ASP A 161 17.19 -17.13 -10.57
CA ASP A 161 18.19 -16.40 -11.35
C ASP A 161 18.26 -16.85 -12.84
N ASN A 162 17.37 -17.76 -13.25
CA ASN A 162 17.36 -18.44 -14.55
C ASN A 162 18.51 -19.41 -14.79
N SER A 163 19.33 -19.72 -13.79
CA SER A 163 20.21 -20.87 -13.86
C SER A 163 19.39 -22.17 -13.92
N SER A 164 20.01 -23.23 -14.42
CA SER A 164 19.32 -24.49 -14.72
C SER A 164 20.24 -25.68 -14.43
N PRO A 165 20.62 -25.91 -13.15
CA PRO A 165 21.46 -27.04 -12.79
C PRO A 165 20.73 -28.36 -13.03
N LEU A 166 21.53 -29.39 -13.34
CA LEU A 166 21.06 -30.77 -13.38
C LEU A 166 20.98 -31.29 -11.94
N LEU A 167 19.77 -31.59 -11.48
CA LEU A 167 19.56 -32.22 -10.18
C LEU A 167 19.51 -33.74 -10.32
N THR A 168 20.18 -34.43 -9.41
CA THR A 168 20.02 -35.87 -9.23
C THR A 168 18.61 -36.19 -8.73
N GLN A 169 18.21 -37.46 -8.85
CA GLN A 169 16.93 -37.93 -8.34
C GLN A 169 16.73 -37.60 -6.85
N GLN A 170 17.75 -37.84 -6.02
CA GLN A 170 17.65 -37.56 -4.58
C GLN A 170 17.51 -36.07 -4.30
N GLN A 171 18.28 -35.21 -4.99
CA GLN A 171 18.18 -33.76 -4.84
C GLN A 171 16.80 -33.21 -5.21
N ILE A 172 16.12 -33.82 -6.19
CA ILE A 172 14.74 -33.43 -6.54
C ILE A 172 13.77 -33.78 -5.41
N ILE A 173 13.92 -34.96 -4.80
CA ILE A 173 13.10 -35.38 -3.66
C ILE A 173 13.35 -34.46 -2.47
N ASP A 174 14.60 -34.16 -2.16
CA ASP A 174 14.99 -33.26 -1.08
C ASP A 174 14.46 -31.84 -1.32
N LEU A 175 14.49 -31.37 -2.56
CA LEU A 175 13.94 -30.08 -2.95
C LEU A 175 12.43 -30.02 -2.75
N ASP A 176 11.70 -31.04 -3.20
CA ASP A 176 10.24 -31.13 -3.04
C ASP A 176 9.83 -31.15 -1.55
N LEU A 177 10.59 -31.87 -0.72
CA LEU A 177 10.40 -31.87 0.73
C LEU A 177 10.64 -30.49 1.34
N ALA A 178 11.70 -29.78 0.93
CA ALA A 178 12.01 -28.44 1.43
C ALA A 178 10.95 -27.40 1.02
N VAL A 179 10.46 -27.46 -0.23
CA VAL A 179 9.37 -26.60 -0.71
C VAL A 179 8.07 -26.90 0.03
N SER A 180 7.76 -28.18 0.26
CA SER A 180 6.59 -28.60 1.04
C SER A 180 6.66 -28.14 2.49
N ALA A 181 7.84 -28.22 3.13
CA ALA A 181 8.05 -27.71 4.48
C ALA A 181 7.81 -26.19 4.56
N MET A 182 8.36 -25.41 3.61
CA MET A 182 8.09 -23.97 3.54
C MET A 182 6.59 -23.68 3.38
N LEU A 183 5.87 -24.44 2.55
CA LEU A 183 4.43 -24.27 2.37
C LEU A 183 3.66 -24.52 3.67
N CYS A 184 4.04 -25.56 4.43
CA CYS A 184 3.49 -25.82 5.75
C CYS A 184 3.77 -24.66 6.70
N ASP A 185 5.04 -24.26 6.86
CA ASP A 185 5.44 -23.16 7.75
C ASP A 185 4.71 -21.85 7.43
N CYS A 186 4.57 -21.51 6.14
CA CYS A 186 3.83 -20.33 5.71
C CYS A 186 2.31 -20.43 5.97
N THR A 187 1.76 -21.65 5.94
CA THR A 187 0.35 -21.89 6.23
C THR A 187 0.08 -21.84 7.73
N ASP A 188 0.95 -22.45 8.54
CA ASP A 188 0.87 -22.39 10.00
C ASP A 188 1.01 -20.94 10.49
N ALA A 189 1.97 -20.18 9.95
CA ALA A 189 2.11 -18.76 10.24
C ALA A 189 0.85 -17.95 9.87
N GLN A 190 0.25 -18.20 8.68
CA GLN A 190 -1.01 -17.56 8.30
C GLN A 190 -2.11 -17.87 9.33
N THR A 191 -2.30 -19.15 9.67
CA THR A 191 -3.35 -19.57 10.61
C THR A 191 -3.14 -18.97 12.00
N GLU A 192 -1.92 -18.95 12.51
CA GLU A 192 -1.61 -18.29 13.78
C GLU A 192 -1.91 -16.79 13.74
N ARG A 193 -1.60 -16.10 12.63
CA ARG A 193 -1.90 -14.68 12.48
C ARG A 193 -3.41 -14.43 12.38
N GLU A 194 -4.15 -15.26 11.68
CA GLU A 194 -5.63 -15.17 11.62
C GLU A 194 -6.24 -15.31 13.02
N TYR A 195 -5.80 -16.29 13.82
CA TYR A 195 -6.22 -16.40 15.22
C TYR A 195 -5.82 -15.19 16.08
N ALA A 196 -4.63 -14.64 15.87
CA ALA A 196 -4.17 -13.46 16.59
C ALA A 196 -4.98 -12.21 16.23
N ILE A 197 -5.40 -12.06 14.96
CA ILE A 197 -6.28 -10.98 14.51
C ILE A 197 -7.65 -11.09 15.20
N ASP A 198 -8.20 -12.29 15.30
CA ASP A 198 -9.48 -12.52 15.97
C ASP A 198 -9.45 -12.16 17.45
N ALA A 199 -8.31 -12.42 18.10
CA ALA A 199 -8.06 -12.12 19.50
C ALA A 199 -7.69 -10.65 19.79
N LEU A 200 -7.58 -9.79 18.77
CA LEU A 200 -7.22 -8.38 18.98
C LEU A 200 -8.25 -7.65 19.86
N PRO A 201 -7.80 -6.74 20.75
CA PRO A 201 -8.69 -5.87 21.50
C PRO A 201 -9.61 -5.05 20.57
N ASN A 202 -10.81 -4.72 21.07
CA ASN A 202 -11.81 -3.93 20.36
C ASN A 202 -11.46 -2.42 20.28
N ASN A 203 -10.29 -2.10 19.76
CA ASN A 203 -9.87 -0.74 19.41
C ASN A 203 -9.05 -0.76 18.12
N LEU A 204 -9.17 0.31 17.33
CA LEU A 204 -8.53 0.39 16.02
C LEU A 204 -7.01 0.43 16.10
N GLN A 205 -6.45 1.04 17.16
CA GLN A 205 -4.99 1.16 17.31
C GLN A 205 -4.30 -0.21 17.37
N ALA A 206 -4.90 -1.17 18.07
CA ALA A 206 -4.39 -2.54 18.11
C ALA A 206 -4.33 -3.23 16.73
N HIS A 207 -5.20 -2.83 15.80
CA HIS A 207 -5.20 -3.34 14.43
C HIS A 207 -4.16 -2.62 13.56
N ILE A 208 -3.94 -1.32 13.79
CA ILE A 208 -2.91 -0.52 13.11
C ILE A 208 -1.51 -1.06 13.44
N ASP A 209 -1.27 -1.39 14.71
CA ASP A 209 0.04 -1.82 15.22
C ASP A 209 0.31 -3.33 15.00
N PHE A 210 -0.63 -4.07 14.40
CA PHE A 210 -0.50 -5.52 14.23
C PHE A 210 0.53 -5.87 13.14
N ASP A 211 1.54 -6.66 13.51
CA ASP A 211 2.52 -7.19 12.57
C ASP A 211 1.97 -8.41 11.80
N CYS A 212 1.55 -8.17 10.56
CA CYS A 212 1.10 -9.21 9.63
C CYS A 212 2.22 -10.17 9.16
N THR A 213 3.49 -9.87 9.45
CA THR A 213 4.65 -10.58 8.92
C THR A 213 5.28 -11.56 9.93
N ALA A 214 4.90 -11.44 11.21
CA ALA A 214 5.42 -12.27 12.28
C ALA A 214 5.16 -13.77 12.05
N GLY A 215 6.18 -14.59 12.33
CA GLY A 215 6.11 -16.06 12.24
C GLY A 215 6.37 -16.63 10.84
N PHE A 216 6.30 -15.82 9.78
CA PHE A 216 6.62 -16.31 8.45
C PHE A 216 8.13 -16.57 8.28
N PRO A 217 8.52 -17.60 7.50
CA PRO A 217 9.92 -17.84 7.16
C PRO A 217 10.57 -16.62 6.50
N ALA A 218 11.85 -16.38 6.80
CA ALA A 218 12.61 -15.31 6.16
C ALA A 218 12.74 -15.53 4.64
N PHE A 219 12.81 -14.44 3.87
CA PHE A 219 13.11 -14.51 2.44
C PHE A 219 14.53 -15.06 2.21
N PRO A 220 14.77 -15.78 1.11
CA PRO A 220 16.13 -16.10 0.68
C PRO A 220 17.00 -14.84 0.62
N ALA A 221 18.24 -14.92 1.09
CA ALA A 221 19.20 -13.84 0.92
C ALA A 221 19.46 -13.66 -0.58
N VAL A 222 19.28 -12.44 -1.09
CA VAL A 222 19.73 -12.08 -2.43
C VAL A 222 21.20 -11.70 -2.28
N GLU A 223 22.12 -12.50 -2.80
CA GLU A 223 23.49 -12.04 -2.99
C GLU A 223 23.44 -10.96 -4.07
N THR A 224 23.47 -9.69 -3.66
CA THR A 224 23.76 -8.59 -4.57
C THR A 224 25.26 -8.62 -4.84
N GLU A 225 25.65 -8.98 -6.06
CA GLU A 225 26.96 -8.63 -6.63
C GLU A 225 27.13 -7.11 -6.73
#